data_AF-A0A821DYA7-F1
#
_entry.id   AF-A0A821DYA7-F1
#
_cell.length_a   1.000
_cell.length_b   1.000
_cell.length_c   1.000
_cell.angle_alpha   90.00
_cell.angle_beta   90.00
_cell.angle_gamma   90.00
#
_symmetry.space_group_name_H-M   'P 1'
#
loop_
_entity.id
_entity.type
_entity.pdbx_description
1 polymer ?
#
loop_
_entity_poly.entity_id
_entity_poly.type
_entity_poly.pdbx_seq_one_letter_code
_entity_poly.pdbx_strand_id
1 'polypeptide(L)' 'MPFSRTSGRKIWQRPFGGATYNFGKGGIASRTCCVADRTGHAMLHTLYGQV' A
#
# COMPACT_ATOMS: atom_id res chain seq x y z
N MET A 1 1.81 9.36 8.08
CA MET A 1 2.45 8.35 7.20
C MET A 1 2.36 8.80 5.74
N PRO A 2 3.50 8.97 5.04
CA PRO A 2 3.55 9.57 3.70
C PRO A 2 3.28 8.56 2.57
N PHE A 3 2.06 8.03 2.45
CA PHE A 3 1.70 7.10 1.38
C PHE A 3 1.91 7.65 -0.04
N SER A 4 2.35 6.79 -0.96
CA SER A 4 2.31 7.07 -2.40
C SER A 4 0.87 7.36 -2.85
N ARG A 5 0.70 8.20 -3.86
CA ARG A 5 -0.61 8.72 -4.27
C ARG A 5 -0.95 8.39 -5.72
N THR A 6 -2.23 8.14 -5.97
CA THR A 6 -2.78 8.12 -7.33
C THR A 6 -2.97 9.55 -7.86
N SER A 7 -3.21 9.70 -9.16
CA SER A 7 -3.60 10.99 -9.76
C SER A 7 -4.82 11.61 -9.08
N GLY A 8 -5.78 10.78 -8.68
CA GLY A 8 -6.97 11.19 -7.91
C GLY A 8 -6.71 11.45 -6.42
N ARG A 9 -5.45 11.60 -5.99
CA ARG A 9 -5.07 11.81 -4.58
C ARG A 9 -5.68 10.76 -3.64
N LYS A 10 -5.74 9.49 -4.05
CA LYS A 10 -6.01 8.36 -3.15
C LYS A 10 -4.69 7.67 -2.81
N ILE A 11 -4.69 6.82 -1.78
CA ILE A 11 -3.51 5.99 -1.50
C ILE A 11 -3.30 5.07 -2.68
N TRP A 12 -2.10 5.10 -3.25
CA TRP A 12 -1.72 4.18 -4.31
C TRP A 12 -1.45 2.79 -3.72
N GLN A 13 -1.91 1.76 -4.43
CA GLN A 13 -1.78 0.37 -4.05
C GLN A 13 -1.09 -0.38 -5.20
N ARG A 14 -0.21 -1.33 -4.85
CA ARG A 14 0.45 -2.22 -5.82
C ARG A 14 -0.13 -3.63 -5.81
N PRO A 15 -0.04 -4.35 -6.95
CA PRO A 15 -0.21 -5.79 -6.95
C PRO A 15 0.86 -6.45 -6.08
N PHE A 16 0.52 -7.55 -5.45
CA PHE A 16 1.43 -8.35 -4.63
C PHE A 16 1.05 -9.83 -4.72
N GLY A 17 2.04 -10.71 -4.54
CA GLY A 17 1.84 -12.16 -4.66
C GLY A 17 0.73 -12.68 -3.74
N GLY A 18 -0.13 -13.55 -4.27
CA GLY A 18 -1.22 -14.19 -3.51
C GLY A 18 -2.46 -13.34 -3.28
N ALA A 19 -2.46 -12.05 -3.64
CA ALA A 19 -3.66 -11.21 -3.55
C ALA A 19 -4.55 -11.38 -4.78
N THR A 20 -5.81 -11.79 -4.59
CA THR A 20 -6.74 -12.04 -5.71
C THR A 20 -8.15 -11.49 -5.48
N TYR A 21 -8.81 -11.04 -6.54
CA TYR A 21 -10.23 -10.66 -6.48
C TYR A 21 -11.14 -11.90 -6.53
N ASN A 22 -12.36 -11.76 -5.99
CA ASN A 22 -13.44 -12.76 -6.11
C ASN A 22 -13.01 -14.20 -5.77
N PHE A 23 -12.39 -14.39 -4.59
CA PHE A 23 -11.92 -15.71 -4.11
C PHE A 23 -11.03 -16.46 -5.12
N GLY A 24 -10.10 -15.74 -5.77
CA GLY A 24 -9.17 -16.33 -6.75
C GLY A 24 -9.66 -16.28 -8.20
N LYS A 25 -10.92 -15.94 -8.45
CA LYS A 25 -11.50 -15.94 -9.81
C LYS A 25 -11.32 -14.63 -10.57
N GLY A 26 -11.04 -13.53 -9.87
CA GLY A 26 -10.97 -12.19 -10.47
C GLY A 26 -9.55 -11.70 -10.80
N GLY A 27 -8.57 -12.59 -10.90
CA GLY A 27 -7.18 -12.22 -11.15
C GLY A 27 -6.49 -11.54 -9.96
N ILE A 28 -5.32 -10.94 -10.21
CA ILE A 28 -4.46 -10.33 -9.18
C ILE A 28 -5.08 -9.04 -8.67
N ALA A 29 -5.18 -8.91 -7.35
CA ALA A 29 -5.67 -7.70 -6.70
C ALA A 29 -4.54 -6.74 -6.33
N SER A 30 -4.78 -5.45 -6.59
CA SER A 30 -3.91 -4.38 -6.13
C SER A 30 -4.44 -3.82 -4.82
N ARG A 31 -3.97 -4.37 -3.68
CA ARG A 31 -4.45 -3.99 -2.33
C ARG A 31 -3.34 -3.66 -1.34
N THR A 32 -2.08 -3.74 -1.76
CA THR A 32 -0.94 -3.46 -0.88
C THR A 32 -0.60 -1.98 -0.95
N CYS A 33 -1.03 -1.21 0.07
CA CYS A 33 -0.68 0.20 0.23
C CYS A 33 0.83 0.36 0.47
N CYS A 34 1.44 1.40 -0.09
CA CYS A 34 2.89 1.59 0.09
C CYS A 34 3.37 3.03 0.11
N VAL A 35 4.60 3.19 0.59
CA VAL A 35 5.44 4.38 0.45
C VAL A 35 6.61 3.97 -0.42
N ALA A 36 6.45 4.04 -1.75
CA ALA A 36 7.38 3.42 -2.70
C ALA A 36 7.76 1.99 -2.26
N ASP A 37 9.05 1.74 -2.06
CA ASP A 37 9.67 0.52 -1.55
C ASP A 37 10.11 0.61 -0.07
N ARG A 38 9.76 1.71 0.64
CA ARG A 38 10.22 2.01 2.01
C ARG A 38 9.08 2.10 3.04
N THR A 39 7.99 1.37 2.82
CA THR A 39 6.79 1.42 3.66
C THR A 39 7.09 1.20 5.15
N GLY A 40 7.95 0.22 5.49
CA GLY A 40 8.30 -0.08 6.89
C GLY A 40 9.06 1.06 7.57
N HIS A 41 10.07 1.62 6.91
CA HIS A 41 10.81 2.79 7.39
C HIS A 41 9.87 3.97 7.65
N ALA A 42 9.02 4.30 6.67
CA ALA A 42 8.07 5.41 6.80
C ALA A 42 7.04 5.18 7.91
N MET A 43 6.58 3.93 8.09
CA MET A 43 5.66 3.56 9.17
C MET A 43 6.33 3.73 10.54
N LEU A 44 7.54 3.19 10.71
CA LEU A 44 8.28 3.26 11.97
C LEU A 44 8.55 4.71 12.40
N HIS A 45 9.06 5.54 11.48
CA HIS A 45 9.28 6.96 11.78
C HIS A 45 7.97 7.71 12.04
N THR A 46 6.89 7.38 11.33
CA THR A 46 5.59 8.00 11.60
C THR A 46 5.11 7.65 13.00
N LEU A 47 5.09 6.37 13.38
CA LEU A 47 4.58 5.92 14.68
C LEU A 47 5.44 6.43 15.84
N TYR A 48 6.76 6.38 15.70
CA TYR A 48 7.68 6.94 16.70
C TYR A 48 7.48 8.45 16.89
N GLY A 49 7.29 9.19 15.79
CA GLY A 49 7.07 10.63 15.83
C GLY A 49 5.63 11.04 16.16
N GLN A 50 4.71 10.10 16.40
CA GLN A 50 3.35 10.42 16.87
C GLN A 50 3.41 10.68 18.37
N VAL A 51 3.74 11.93 18.71
CA VAL A 51 3.58 12.51 20.05
C VAL A 51 2.41 13.48 20.03
#